data_AF-A0ABC9X505-F1
#
_entry.id   AF-A0ABC9X505-F1
#
_cell.length_a   1.000
_cell.length_b   1.000
_cell.length_c   1.000
_cell.angle_alpha   90.00
_cell.angle_beta   90.00
_cell.angle_gamma   90.00
#
_symmetry.space_group_name_H-M   'P 1'
#
loop_
_entity.id
_entity.type
_entity.pdbx_description
1 polymer ?
#
loop_
_entity_poly.entity_id
_entity_poly.type
_entity_poly.pdbx_seq_one_letter_code
_entity_poly.pdbx_strand_id
1 'polypeptide(L)'
;MIAGKEDIYMYGGKIETNNGNVTDELWIFNIHSQTWSTRTPAVLVHGQQYAVEGHSAHIVELDSRDVVMIIIFGYSAIYGYTSIVQEYYIRSNSWLVPETKGAIVQGGYGHTSVYDELTKSIYVHGGYKALPGNKYGLVDDLYRYEVNTRTWTILKESGFARYLHSAVLINGAMLIFGGNTHNDTSLSNGAKCFSADFLAYDIACDEWKILPKPNLHRDVNRFGHTAVVSNGSMYIFGGFSSVLLNDILVYKPPNCEAFRDEELCKNARPGIRCLWNKKHCESWESGHVNNILRAKCPKKTVDMQKIITVHKSVHIETYQDQYRKNLSKSDSVKNYTKCHVRNEQICNKLTSCKSCSLHLNCQWDQRQQECQALPAHLCGEGWSHIGDACLRINSSRESYDNAKLYCYNLSGNLASLTTSKEVEFVLDEIQKYTLQKISPWVGLRKINISYWGWDDMSPFTNTTLQWLPGEPNDSGFCAYLERAEVAGLKANPCTAMADGLVCEKPVGKKSLILGYRYCRDGKVFGFSFG
;
A
#
# COMPACT_ATOMS: atom_id res chain seq x y z
N MET A 1 -1.74 20.72 -6.05
CA MET A 1 -1.07 21.92 -5.49
C MET A 1 -1.35 21.98 -4.01
N ILE A 2 -0.34 22.31 -3.20
CA ILE A 2 -0.42 22.31 -1.74
C ILE A 2 0.37 23.52 -1.23
N ALA A 3 -0.22 24.30 -0.33
CA ALA A 3 0.44 25.44 0.27
C ALA A 3 1.30 24.98 1.47
N GLY A 4 2.58 25.32 1.44
CA GLY A 4 3.46 25.35 2.60
C GLY A 4 3.43 26.71 3.28
N LYS A 5 4.38 26.97 4.19
CA LYS A 5 4.45 28.24 4.93
C LYS A 5 4.75 29.44 4.03
N GLU A 6 5.74 29.31 3.14
CA GLU A 6 6.22 30.39 2.27
C GLU A 6 6.13 30.06 0.78
N ASP A 7 5.86 28.79 0.46
CA ASP A 7 5.90 28.25 -0.89
C ASP A 7 4.63 27.46 -1.20
N ILE A 8 4.25 27.41 -2.47
CA ILE A 8 3.22 26.50 -3.00
C ILE A 8 3.91 25.43 -3.83
N TYR A 9 3.60 24.17 -3.54
CA TYR A 9 4.16 23.02 -4.22
C TYR A 9 3.14 22.46 -5.21
N MET A 10 3.58 22.20 -6.43
CA MET A 10 2.80 21.58 -7.49
C MET A 10 3.57 20.39 -8.03
N TYR A 11 2.96 19.22 -7.97
CA TYR A 11 3.56 17.97 -8.41
C TYR A 11 2.64 17.27 -9.41
N GLY A 12 3.24 16.73 -10.46
CA GLY A 12 2.57 15.86 -11.43
C GLY A 12 1.45 16.52 -12.22
N GLY A 13 0.41 15.75 -12.55
CA GLY A 13 -0.65 16.16 -13.47
C GLY A 13 -0.38 15.76 -14.91
N LYS A 14 -1.12 16.36 -15.85
CA LYS A 14 -1.04 16.04 -17.28
C LYS A 14 -0.70 17.29 -18.07
N ILE A 15 0.31 17.20 -18.93
CA ILE A 15 0.71 18.29 -19.82
C ILE A 15 0.17 17.97 -21.22
N GLU A 16 -0.55 18.94 -21.80
CA GLU A 16 -1.12 18.84 -23.14
C GLU A 16 -0.01 18.98 -24.19
N THR A 17 0.62 17.85 -24.50
CA THR A 17 1.54 17.68 -25.64
C THR A 17 0.90 16.71 -26.65
N ASN A 18 1.49 16.54 -27.84
CA ASN A 18 0.95 15.66 -28.89
C ASN A 18 0.59 14.23 -28.44
N ASN A 19 1.19 13.74 -27.34
CA ASN A 19 0.91 12.42 -26.76
C ASN A 19 0.18 12.47 -25.41
N GLY A 20 -0.10 13.66 -24.85
CA GLY A 20 -0.75 13.87 -23.55
C GLY A 20 -0.07 13.11 -22.42
N ASN A 21 1.09 13.59 -21.96
CA ASN A 21 1.91 12.84 -20.99
C ASN A 21 1.57 13.23 -19.55
N VAL A 22 1.42 12.22 -18.68
CA VAL A 22 1.40 12.40 -17.23
C VAL A 22 2.82 12.75 -16.79
N THR A 23 2.97 13.80 -16.00
CA THR A 23 4.29 14.34 -15.60
C THR A 23 4.63 13.99 -14.15
N ASP A 24 5.92 13.99 -13.83
CA ASP A 24 6.51 13.97 -12.49
C ASP A 24 7.23 15.28 -12.16
N GLU A 25 6.97 16.35 -12.92
CA GLU A 25 7.53 17.67 -12.64
C GLU A 25 7.11 18.17 -11.26
N LEU A 26 8.09 18.74 -10.54
CA LEU A 26 7.89 19.43 -9.27
C LEU A 26 8.18 20.92 -9.46
N TRP A 27 7.12 21.71 -9.30
CA TRP A 27 7.15 23.16 -9.37
C TRP A 27 6.91 23.75 -7.99
N ILE A 28 7.71 24.76 -7.65
CA ILE A 28 7.61 25.52 -6.41
C ILE A 28 7.39 26.98 -6.75
N PHE A 29 6.29 27.53 -6.27
CA PHE A 29 6.00 28.96 -6.33
C PHE A 29 6.30 29.60 -4.98
N ASN A 30 7.26 30.51 -4.95
CA ASN A 30 7.52 31.28 -3.74
C ASN A 30 6.50 32.42 -3.63
N ILE A 31 5.79 32.48 -2.51
CA ILE A 31 4.68 33.41 -2.31
C ILE A 31 5.18 34.86 -2.20
N HIS A 32 6.34 35.07 -1.58
CA HIS A 32 6.90 36.40 -1.35
C HIS A 32 7.48 37.02 -2.63
N SER A 33 8.30 36.27 -3.37
CA SER A 33 8.89 36.75 -4.63
C SER A 33 7.96 36.60 -5.83
N GLN A 34 6.87 35.83 -5.70
CA GLN A 34 5.93 35.51 -6.79
C GLN A 34 6.60 34.86 -7.99
N THR A 35 7.61 34.00 -7.74
CA THR A 35 8.38 33.34 -8.80
C THR A 35 8.19 31.83 -8.77
N TRP A 36 8.06 31.25 -9.96
CA TRP A 36 8.09 29.80 -10.15
C TRP A 36 9.53 29.29 -10.31
N SER A 37 9.79 28.12 -9.74
CA SER A 37 11.02 27.37 -9.94
C SER A 37 10.74 25.88 -10.05
N THR A 38 11.44 25.20 -10.95
CA THR A 38 11.42 23.74 -11.03
C THR A 38 12.43 23.14 -10.07
N ARG A 39 12.09 22.02 -9.44
CA ARG A 39 13.01 21.22 -8.65
C ARG A 39 13.15 19.82 -9.22
N THR A 40 14.37 19.32 -9.17
CA THR A 40 14.69 17.92 -9.47
C THR A 40 15.15 17.26 -8.17
N PRO A 41 14.30 16.43 -7.55
CA PRO A 41 14.65 15.73 -6.31
C PRO A 41 15.72 14.65 -6.53
N ALA A 42 16.56 14.42 -5.52
CA ALA A 42 17.44 13.26 -5.48
C ALA A 42 16.68 12.02 -4.98
N VAL A 43 16.73 10.90 -5.72
CA VAL A 43 16.02 9.66 -5.34
C VAL A 43 16.91 8.81 -4.43
N LEU A 44 16.46 8.53 -3.20
CA LEU A 44 17.33 8.02 -2.11
C LEU A 44 17.59 6.50 -2.10
N VAL A 45 16.90 5.70 -2.92
CA VAL A 45 16.98 4.21 -2.94
C VAL A 45 16.74 3.74 -4.39
N HIS A 46 16.85 2.45 -4.72
CA HIS A 46 16.38 1.78 -5.96
C HIS A 46 14.85 1.97 -6.26
N GLY A 47 14.27 3.09 -5.85
CA GLY A 47 12.94 3.54 -6.21
C GLY A 47 12.94 4.41 -7.47
N GLN A 48 11.77 4.60 -8.03
CA GLN A 48 11.50 5.48 -9.15
C GLN A 48 10.49 6.53 -8.70
N GLN A 49 10.65 7.76 -9.16
CA GLN A 49 9.63 8.80 -9.02
C GLN A 49 8.46 8.47 -9.96
N TYR A 50 7.23 8.49 -9.46
CA TYR A 50 6.06 8.11 -10.26
C TYR A 50 5.31 9.36 -10.72
N ALA A 51 5.32 9.57 -12.03
CA ALA A 51 4.44 10.52 -12.71
C ALA A 51 2.98 10.12 -12.49
N VAL A 52 2.19 11.01 -11.85
CA VAL A 52 0.81 10.73 -11.47
C VAL A 52 -0.13 11.92 -11.70
N GLU A 53 -1.35 11.64 -12.12
CA GLU A 53 -2.46 12.58 -12.17
C GLU A 53 -3.66 12.12 -11.32
N GLY A 54 -4.52 13.06 -10.94
CA GLY A 54 -5.68 12.80 -10.08
C GLY A 54 -5.33 12.21 -8.70
N HIS A 55 -4.09 12.44 -8.26
CA HIS A 55 -3.61 12.13 -6.92
C HIS A 55 -4.05 13.22 -5.94
N SER A 56 -3.90 12.93 -4.64
CA SER A 56 -4.00 13.94 -3.58
C SER A 56 -2.65 14.07 -2.87
N ALA A 57 -2.43 15.20 -2.19
CA ALA A 57 -1.17 15.42 -1.50
C ALA A 57 -1.32 16.34 -0.29
N HIS A 58 -0.43 16.16 0.69
CA HIS A 58 -0.41 16.88 1.96
C HIS A 58 1.01 17.24 2.36
N ILE A 59 1.22 18.41 2.96
CA ILE A 59 2.48 18.73 3.65
C ILE A 59 2.29 18.38 5.11
N VAL A 60 3.16 17.53 5.64
CA VAL A 60 3.10 17.04 7.01
C VAL A 60 4.45 17.19 7.70
N GLU A 61 4.42 17.35 9.01
CA GLU A 61 5.60 17.28 9.87
C GLU A 61 5.62 15.92 10.56
N LEU A 62 6.70 15.16 10.30
CA LEU A 62 6.98 13.86 10.93
C LEU A 62 7.44 14.04 12.38
N ASP A 63 7.44 12.96 13.16
CA ASP A 63 7.98 12.99 14.54
C ASP A 63 9.49 13.32 14.57
N SER A 64 10.21 13.08 13.47
CA SER A 64 11.60 13.51 13.28
C SER A 64 11.77 15.02 13.08
N ARG A 65 10.66 15.77 12.98
CA ARG A 65 10.57 17.18 12.58
C ARG A 65 10.93 17.46 11.12
N ASP A 66 11.01 16.42 10.30
CA ASP A 66 11.11 16.59 8.86
C ASP A 66 9.76 17.00 8.28
N VAL A 67 9.80 17.97 7.38
CA VAL A 67 8.64 18.42 6.63
C VAL A 67 8.62 17.70 5.30
N VAL A 68 7.58 16.92 5.08
CA VAL A 68 7.45 16.01 3.94
C VAL A 68 6.16 16.31 3.20
N MET A 69 6.25 16.40 1.87
CA MET A 69 5.07 16.35 1.01
C MET A 69 4.76 14.89 0.70
N ILE A 70 3.60 14.42 1.14
CA ILE A 70 3.10 13.07 0.90
C ILE A 70 2.14 13.12 -0.28
N ILE A 71 2.36 12.24 -1.26
CA ILE A 71 1.53 12.06 -2.44
C ILE A 71 0.83 10.70 -2.32
N ILE A 72 -0.49 10.71 -2.42
CA ILE A 72 -1.33 9.53 -2.28
C ILE A 72 -1.95 9.16 -3.63
N PHE A 73 -1.66 7.94 -4.07
CA PHE A 73 -2.26 7.28 -5.24
C PHE A 73 -2.17 8.11 -6.53
N GLY A 74 -3.14 7.92 -7.44
CA GLY A 74 -3.21 8.57 -8.74
C GLY A 74 -3.19 7.58 -9.91
N TYR A 75 -3.25 8.13 -11.12
CA TYR A 75 -3.08 7.38 -12.36
C TYR A 75 -1.73 7.72 -12.99
N SER A 76 -1.03 6.69 -13.46
CA SER A 76 0.21 6.82 -14.23
C SER A 76 0.04 6.16 -15.59
N ALA A 77 0.53 6.81 -16.64
CA ALA A 77 0.50 6.26 -18.00
C ALA A 77 1.27 4.93 -18.14
N ILE A 78 2.28 4.70 -17.28
CA ILE A 78 3.13 3.51 -17.32
C ILE A 78 2.60 2.42 -16.35
N TYR A 79 2.17 2.84 -15.17
CA TYR A 79 1.86 1.94 -14.05
C TYR A 79 0.36 1.72 -13.82
N GLY A 80 -0.50 2.44 -14.54
CA GLY A 80 -1.95 2.40 -14.36
C GLY A 80 -2.39 3.12 -13.08
N TYR A 81 -3.49 2.66 -12.49
CA TYR A 81 -3.93 3.14 -11.17
C TYR A 81 -2.97 2.63 -10.11
N THR A 82 -2.31 3.55 -9.42
CA THR A 82 -1.29 3.23 -8.43
C THR A 82 -1.84 3.30 -7.02
N SER A 83 -1.42 2.36 -6.18
CA SER A 83 -1.68 2.32 -4.73
C SER A 83 -0.48 2.80 -3.91
N ILE A 84 0.51 3.38 -4.58
CA ILE A 84 1.79 3.78 -4.00
C ILE A 84 1.65 5.12 -3.26
N VAL A 85 2.35 5.23 -2.13
CA VAL A 85 2.61 6.49 -1.43
C VAL A 85 3.99 6.99 -1.84
N GLN A 86 4.12 8.29 -2.10
CA GLN A 86 5.41 8.92 -2.37
C GLN A 86 5.67 10.03 -1.35
N GLU A 87 6.91 10.14 -0.89
CA GLU A 87 7.36 11.10 0.12
C GLU A 87 8.45 11.99 -0.48
N TYR A 88 8.20 13.30 -0.57
CA TYR A 88 9.19 14.30 -0.91
C TYR A 88 9.63 15.06 0.33
N TYR A 89 10.88 14.86 0.72
CA TYR A 89 11.50 15.55 1.84
C TYR A 89 11.97 16.93 1.37
N ILE A 90 11.28 17.97 1.85
CA ILE A 90 11.43 19.34 1.35
C ILE A 90 12.82 19.89 1.67
N ARG A 91 13.33 19.65 2.89
CA ARG A 91 14.63 20.21 3.33
C ARG A 91 15.83 19.62 2.58
N SER A 92 15.83 18.30 2.41
CA SER A 92 16.92 17.57 1.73
C SER A 92 16.74 17.50 0.21
N ASN A 93 15.63 18.01 -0.32
CA ASN A 93 15.25 17.89 -1.73
C ASN A 93 15.35 16.44 -2.23
N SER A 94 14.75 15.50 -1.48
CA SER A 94 14.91 14.09 -1.75
C SER A 94 13.59 13.35 -1.84
N TRP A 95 13.52 12.38 -2.75
CA TRP A 95 12.32 11.59 -3.04
C TRP A 95 12.47 10.16 -2.52
N LEU A 96 11.42 9.66 -1.88
CA LEU A 96 11.34 8.32 -1.34
C LEU A 96 9.98 7.70 -1.69
N VAL A 97 9.99 6.41 -2.01
CA VAL A 97 8.79 5.59 -2.11
C VAL A 97 8.84 4.61 -0.93
N PRO A 98 8.17 4.91 0.19
CA PRO A 98 8.25 4.08 1.38
C PRO A 98 7.52 2.75 1.22
N GLU A 99 8.02 1.71 1.88
CA GLU A 99 7.21 0.51 2.14
C GLU A 99 6.09 0.82 3.13
N THR A 100 4.88 0.37 2.79
CA THR A 100 3.69 0.55 3.63
C THR A 100 3.28 -0.76 4.28
N LYS A 101 2.75 -0.69 5.50
CA LYS A 101 2.31 -1.84 6.29
C LYS A 101 0.80 -1.81 6.49
N GLY A 102 0.26 -2.89 7.06
CA GLY A 102 -1.16 -2.98 7.41
C GLY A 102 -2.03 -3.46 6.26
N ALA A 103 -3.19 -2.82 6.08
CA ALA A 103 -4.16 -3.25 5.09
C ALA A 103 -3.66 -3.01 3.66
N ILE A 104 -3.96 -3.96 2.77
CA ILE A 104 -3.70 -3.79 1.34
C ILE A 104 -4.77 -2.85 0.79
N VAL A 105 -4.40 -1.63 0.46
CA VAL A 105 -5.29 -0.64 -0.16
C VAL A 105 -5.29 -0.76 -1.68
N GLN A 106 -6.30 -0.21 -2.33
CA GLN A 106 -6.33 -0.07 -3.77
C GLN A 106 -6.55 1.39 -4.13
N GLY A 107 -5.49 2.03 -4.61
CA GLY A 107 -5.51 3.43 -5.01
C GLY A 107 -6.25 3.65 -6.32
N GLY A 108 -6.67 4.90 -6.52
CA GLY A 108 -7.45 5.32 -7.68
C GLY A 108 -7.23 6.79 -8.03
N TYR A 109 -8.00 7.26 -8.99
CA TYR A 109 -7.98 8.62 -9.52
C TYR A 109 -9.14 9.45 -8.97
N GLY A 110 -8.91 10.74 -8.72
CA GLY A 110 -9.98 11.68 -8.36
C GLY A 110 -10.63 11.39 -7.01
N HIS A 111 -9.91 10.71 -6.12
CA HIS A 111 -10.27 10.57 -4.71
C HIS A 111 -10.01 11.89 -3.98
N THR A 112 -10.54 12.03 -2.77
CA THR A 112 -10.15 13.12 -1.87
C THR A 112 -9.36 12.59 -0.71
N SER A 113 -8.53 13.44 -0.11
CA SER A 113 -7.94 13.12 1.17
C SER A 113 -7.82 14.35 2.07
N VAL A 114 -7.87 14.11 3.37
CA VAL A 114 -7.73 15.13 4.42
C VAL A 114 -6.70 14.67 5.43
N TYR A 115 -5.87 15.58 5.92
CA TYR A 115 -4.88 15.32 6.96
C TYR A 115 -5.44 15.73 8.32
N ASP A 116 -5.39 14.81 9.29
CA ASP A 116 -5.62 15.08 10.70
C ASP A 116 -4.28 15.20 11.42
N GLU A 117 -3.94 16.43 11.82
CA GLU A 117 -2.69 16.72 12.51
C GLU A 117 -2.64 16.07 13.91
N LEU A 118 -3.78 15.90 14.57
CA LEU A 118 -3.86 15.34 15.92
C LEU A 118 -3.49 13.85 15.93
N THR A 119 -4.01 13.09 14.98
CA THR A 119 -3.74 11.66 14.87
C THR A 119 -2.61 11.34 13.90
N LYS A 120 -1.99 12.36 13.29
CA LYS A 120 -0.95 12.22 12.25
C LYS A 120 -1.38 11.24 11.16
N SER A 121 -2.64 11.36 10.74
CA SER A 121 -3.28 10.41 9.83
C SER A 121 -3.90 11.12 8.63
N ILE A 122 -3.75 10.53 7.44
CA ILE A 122 -4.41 10.97 6.22
C ILE A 122 -5.60 10.05 5.96
N TYR A 123 -6.78 10.63 5.80
CA TYR A 123 -8.00 9.91 5.44
C TYR A 123 -8.24 10.06 3.94
N VAL A 124 -8.51 8.95 3.25
CA VAL A 124 -8.65 8.92 1.78
C VAL A 124 -10.01 8.33 1.43
N HIS A 125 -10.83 9.07 0.70
CA HIS A 125 -12.20 8.65 0.39
C HIS A 125 -12.50 8.64 -1.12
N GLY A 126 -13.19 7.58 -1.54
CA GLY A 126 -13.79 7.43 -2.85
C GLY A 126 -12.79 7.47 -4.00
N GLY A 127 -13.23 7.98 -5.13
CA GLY A 127 -12.47 8.03 -6.38
C GLY A 127 -12.96 7.01 -7.39
N TYR A 128 -12.16 6.84 -8.44
CA TYR A 128 -12.36 5.89 -9.51
C TYR A 128 -11.16 4.94 -9.55
N LYS A 129 -11.40 3.63 -9.42
CA LYS A 129 -10.33 2.63 -9.36
C LYS A 129 -10.60 1.47 -10.31
N ALA A 130 -9.55 0.71 -10.62
CA ALA A 130 -9.72 -0.58 -11.27
C ALA A 130 -10.31 -1.59 -10.28
N LEU A 131 -11.24 -2.39 -10.74
CA LEU A 131 -11.93 -3.43 -10.00
C LEU A 131 -11.58 -4.80 -10.63
N PRO A 132 -11.72 -5.90 -9.87
CA PRO A 132 -11.50 -7.25 -10.41
C PRO A 132 -12.32 -7.51 -11.68
N GLY A 133 -11.77 -8.29 -12.62
CA GLY A 133 -12.42 -8.58 -13.90
C GLY A 133 -12.27 -7.46 -14.93
N ASN A 134 -11.20 -6.67 -14.86
CA ASN A 134 -10.95 -5.49 -15.71
C ASN A 134 -12.11 -4.49 -15.79
N LYS A 135 -12.84 -4.38 -14.69
CA LYS A 135 -13.87 -3.37 -14.54
C LYS A 135 -13.25 -2.12 -13.96
N TYR A 136 -13.85 -0.98 -14.26
CA TYR A 136 -13.51 0.27 -13.62
C TYR A 136 -14.79 0.86 -13.04
N GLY A 137 -14.68 1.52 -11.91
CA GLY A 137 -15.86 2.05 -11.25
C GLY A 137 -15.55 3.04 -10.16
N LEU A 138 -16.61 3.78 -9.84
CA LEU A 138 -16.67 4.62 -8.66
C LEU A 138 -16.68 3.75 -7.40
N VAL A 139 -16.03 4.26 -6.36
CA VAL A 139 -15.95 3.58 -5.07
C VAL A 139 -16.29 4.48 -3.91
N ASP A 140 -16.63 3.87 -2.78
CA ASP A 140 -17.01 4.49 -1.51
C ASP A 140 -16.10 4.07 -0.35
N ASP A 141 -14.98 3.41 -0.66
CA ASP A 141 -13.93 3.05 0.29
C ASP A 141 -13.49 4.26 1.12
N LEU A 142 -13.10 3.98 2.37
CA LEU A 142 -12.42 4.92 3.24
C LEU A 142 -11.18 4.26 3.81
N TYR A 143 -10.02 4.88 3.59
CA TYR A 143 -8.74 4.43 4.13
C TYR A 143 -8.20 5.47 5.11
N ARG A 144 -7.47 4.99 6.11
CA ARG A 144 -6.63 5.82 6.99
C ARG A 144 -5.18 5.40 6.82
N TYR A 145 -4.33 6.37 6.55
CA TYR A 145 -2.88 6.21 6.48
C TYR A 145 -2.25 6.89 7.68
N GLU A 146 -1.70 6.11 8.59
CA GLU A 146 -0.90 6.65 9.69
C GLU A 146 0.50 7.01 9.18
N VAL A 147 0.83 8.30 9.19
CA VAL A 147 2.00 8.86 8.51
C VAL A 147 3.31 8.31 9.09
N ASN A 148 3.49 8.40 10.41
CA ASN A 148 4.76 8.03 11.05
C ASN A 148 5.07 6.54 10.96
N THR A 149 4.04 5.68 11.05
CA THR A 149 4.19 4.22 11.00
C THR A 149 4.02 3.66 9.59
N ARG A 150 3.65 4.51 8.62
CA ARG A 150 3.36 4.14 7.22
C ARG A 150 2.36 2.99 7.11
N THR A 151 1.36 3.01 7.98
CA THR A 151 0.41 1.90 8.13
C THR A 151 -0.94 2.29 7.55
N TRP A 152 -1.56 1.37 6.82
CA TRP A 152 -2.89 1.51 6.27
C TRP A 152 -3.93 0.76 7.11
N THR A 153 -5.07 1.41 7.32
CA THR A 153 -6.25 0.85 7.95
C THR A 153 -7.47 1.07 7.05
N ILE A 154 -8.29 0.03 6.84
CA ILE A 154 -9.58 0.14 6.14
C ILE A 154 -10.64 0.53 7.17
N LEU A 155 -11.39 1.59 6.86
CA LEU A 155 -12.48 2.12 7.67
C LEU A 155 -13.83 1.81 7.04
N LYS A 156 -14.92 2.17 7.72
CA LYS A 156 -16.27 1.95 7.23
C LYS A 156 -16.53 2.70 5.92
N GLU A 157 -17.05 1.98 4.93
CA GLU A 157 -17.49 2.53 3.63
C GLU A 157 -18.66 3.49 3.80
N SER A 158 -18.76 4.48 2.91
CA SER A 158 -19.82 5.50 2.99
C SER A 158 -21.17 4.99 2.49
N GLY A 159 -21.19 4.00 1.59
CA GLY A 159 -22.36 3.60 0.82
C GLY A 159 -22.66 4.50 -0.37
N PHE A 160 -21.84 5.52 -0.63
CA PHE A 160 -22.08 6.56 -1.63
C PHE A 160 -20.86 6.77 -2.53
N ALA A 161 -20.70 5.89 -3.53
CA ALA A 161 -19.58 5.91 -4.44
C ALA A 161 -19.51 7.20 -5.28
N ARG A 162 -18.33 7.82 -5.34
CA ARG A 162 -18.13 9.13 -5.99
C ARG A 162 -16.66 9.43 -6.29
N TYR A 163 -16.40 10.27 -7.29
CA TYR A 163 -15.08 10.84 -7.59
C TYR A 163 -15.18 12.33 -7.91
N LEU A 164 -14.04 13.03 -7.91
CA LEU A 164 -13.95 14.48 -8.11
C LEU A 164 -14.88 15.28 -7.17
N HIS A 165 -15.09 14.76 -5.97
CA HIS A 165 -15.70 15.48 -4.86
C HIS A 165 -14.62 16.30 -4.15
N SER A 166 -15.02 17.10 -3.16
CA SER A 166 -14.07 17.74 -2.23
C SER A 166 -14.33 17.26 -0.80
N ALA A 167 -13.29 17.30 0.02
CA ALA A 167 -13.39 16.96 1.43
C ALA A 167 -12.57 17.94 2.28
N VAL A 168 -13.05 18.18 3.49
CA VAL A 168 -12.34 18.94 4.53
C VAL A 168 -12.48 18.26 5.89
N LEU A 169 -11.56 18.52 6.80
CA LEU A 169 -11.64 18.08 8.19
C LEU A 169 -11.95 19.29 9.08
N ILE A 170 -13.04 19.22 9.86
CA ILE A 170 -13.40 20.26 10.83
C ILE A 170 -13.84 19.59 12.13
N ASN A 171 -13.19 19.90 13.25
CA ASN A 171 -13.60 19.44 14.59
C ASN A 171 -13.86 17.92 14.65
N GLY A 172 -12.94 17.10 14.13
CA GLY A 172 -13.06 15.64 14.17
C GLY A 172 -14.13 15.04 13.24
N ALA A 173 -14.70 15.83 12.34
CA ALA A 173 -15.60 15.36 11.29
C ALA A 173 -14.99 15.62 9.91
N MET A 174 -14.87 14.56 9.10
CA MET A 174 -14.54 14.69 7.68
C MET A 174 -15.83 14.99 6.92
N LEU A 175 -15.88 16.15 6.27
CA LEU A 175 -17.02 16.64 5.51
C LEU A 175 -16.76 16.49 4.03
N ILE A 176 -17.70 15.89 3.28
CA ILE A 176 -17.57 15.64 1.84
C ILE A 176 -18.72 16.27 1.09
N PHE A 177 -18.41 17.11 0.10
CA PHE A 177 -19.41 17.80 -0.69
C PHE A 177 -19.33 17.42 -2.18
N GLY A 178 -20.50 17.16 -2.74
CA GLY A 178 -20.72 16.95 -4.16
C GLY A 178 -19.92 15.80 -4.77
N GLY A 179 -19.44 16.00 -5.99
CA GLY A 179 -18.76 15.00 -6.80
C GLY A 179 -19.68 14.37 -7.85
N ASN A 180 -19.08 13.50 -8.65
CA ASN A 180 -19.78 12.73 -9.65
C ASN A 180 -20.07 11.32 -9.12
N THR A 181 -21.35 10.98 -9.06
CA THR A 181 -21.90 9.72 -8.52
C THR A 181 -22.35 8.77 -9.62
N HIS A 182 -22.12 9.13 -10.89
CA HIS A 182 -22.62 8.42 -12.06
C HIS A 182 -21.51 7.62 -12.73
N ASN A 183 -21.79 6.36 -13.07
CA ASN A 183 -20.82 5.43 -13.65
C ASN A 183 -21.10 5.07 -15.12
N ASP A 184 -22.15 5.61 -15.76
CA ASP A 184 -22.45 5.21 -17.13
C ASP A 184 -21.45 5.84 -18.11
N THR A 185 -20.82 4.99 -18.90
CA THR A 185 -19.79 5.35 -19.90
C THR A 185 -20.35 5.52 -21.31
N SER A 186 -21.65 5.28 -21.56
CA SER A 186 -22.22 5.26 -22.92
C SER A 186 -23.65 5.79 -23.06
N LEU A 187 -24.60 5.44 -22.19
CA LEU A 187 -25.98 5.94 -22.23
C LEU A 187 -26.44 6.34 -20.82
N SER A 188 -26.86 7.60 -20.64
CA SER A 188 -27.42 8.10 -19.38
C SER A 188 -28.95 8.00 -19.40
N ASN A 189 -29.52 7.31 -18.41
CA ASN A 189 -30.98 7.27 -18.18
C ASN A 189 -31.50 8.52 -17.44
N GLY A 190 -30.92 9.71 -17.72
CA GLY A 190 -31.33 10.97 -17.10
C GLY A 190 -30.74 11.24 -15.71
N ALA A 191 -29.76 10.45 -15.27
CA ALA A 191 -29.07 10.69 -14.00
C ALA A 191 -27.99 11.78 -14.16
N LYS A 192 -27.99 12.77 -13.27
CA LYS A 192 -27.04 13.89 -13.28
C LYS A 192 -25.64 13.42 -12.85
N CYS A 193 -24.61 13.79 -13.61
CA CYS A 193 -23.19 13.53 -13.28
C CYS A 193 -22.65 14.41 -12.14
N PHE A 194 -23.46 15.28 -11.56
CA PHE A 194 -23.07 16.22 -10.53
C PHE A 194 -24.03 16.13 -9.37
N SER A 195 -23.49 16.08 -8.16
CA SER A 195 -24.24 15.96 -6.91
C SER A 195 -23.98 17.15 -5.99
N ALA A 196 -24.94 17.46 -5.13
CA ALA A 196 -24.86 18.37 -3.98
C ALA A 196 -25.02 17.60 -2.67
N ASP A 197 -24.87 16.27 -2.72
CA ASP A 197 -24.83 15.45 -1.52
C ASP A 197 -23.77 15.98 -0.57
N PHE A 198 -24.11 15.98 0.70
CA PHE A 198 -23.24 16.44 1.76
C PHE A 198 -23.15 15.34 2.81
N LEU A 199 -21.96 14.81 3.03
CA LEU A 199 -21.72 13.70 3.93
C LEU A 199 -20.79 14.15 5.06
N ALA A 200 -20.99 13.57 6.24
CA ALA A 200 -20.10 13.72 7.38
C ALA A 200 -19.66 12.34 7.87
N TYR A 201 -18.36 12.17 8.06
CA TYR A 201 -17.76 11.02 8.69
C TYR A 201 -17.17 11.42 10.05
N ASP A 202 -17.63 10.77 11.12
CA ASP A 202 -17.12 10.93 12.48
C ASP A 202 -15.88 10.05 12.67
N ILE A 203 -14.70 10.66 12.70
CA ILE A 203 -13.42 9.93 12.74
C ILE A 203 -13.27 9.08 14.01
N ALA A 204 -13.89 9.52 15.11
CA ALA A 204 -13.74 8.85 16.40
C ALA A 204 -14.67 7.64 16.53
N CYS A 205 -15.80 7.66 15.83
CA CYS A 205 -16.82 6.60 15.91
C CYS A 205 -16.93 5.70 14.68
N ASP A 206 -16.17 5.98 13.62
CA ASP A 206 -16.22 5.21 12.38
C ASP A 206 -17.66 5.08 11.86
N GLU A 207 -18.30 6.26 11.72
CA GLU A 207 -19.72 6.39 11.38
C GLU A 207 -19.96 7.51 10.37
N TRP A 208 -20.70 7.16 9.32
CA TRP A 208 -21.19 8.05 8.28
C TRP A 208 -22.59 8.58 8.59
N LYS A 209 -22.82 9.85 8.27
CA LYS A 209 -24.14 10.50 8.26
C LYS A 209 -24.29 11.37 7.02
N ILE A 210 -25.50 11.41 6.50
CA ILE A 210 -25.89 12.34 5.44
C ILE A 210 -26.30 13.64 6.11
N LEU A 211 -25.72 14.75 5.67
CA LEU A 211 -26.10 16.08 6.10
C LEU A 211 -27.26 16.60 5.26
N PRO A 212 -28.11 17.48 5.83
CA PRO A 212 -29.14 18.15 5.06
C PRO A 212 -28.57 18.87 3.84
N LYS A 213 -29.29 18.82 2.72
CA LYS A 213 -28.92 19.58 1.52
C LYS A 213 -28.91 21.08 1.83
N PRO A 214 -27.99 21.86 1.25
CA PRO A 214 -27.97 23.31 1.43
C PRO A 214 -29.31 23.92 1.04
N ASN A 215 -29.94 24.68 1.94
CA ASN A 215 -31.15 25.42 1.63
C ASN A 215 -30.79 26.72 0.89
N LEU A 216 -30.35 26.58 -0.35
CA LEU A 216 -29.97 27.67 -1.22
C LEU A 216 -31.00 27.84 -2.34
N HIS A 217 -31.20 29.09 -2.78
CA HIS A 217 -32.16 29.42 -3.84
C HIS A 217 -31.81 28.81 -5.22
N ARG A 218 -30.60 28.27 -5.39
CA ARG A 218 -30.11 27.70 -6.63
C ARG A 218 -29.58 26.29 -6.39
N ASP A 219 -29.65 25.48 -7.43
CA ASP A 219 -28.98 24.18 -7.45
C ASP A 219 -27.46 24.39 -7.37
N VAL A 220 -26.82 23.71 -6.42
CA VAL A 220 -25.38 23.79 -6.16
C VAL A 220 -24.64 22.50 -6.48
N ASN A 221 -25.31 21.54 -7.12
CA ASN A 221 -24.71 20.28 -7.54
C ASN A 221 -23.45 20.54 -8.38
N ARG A 222 -22.33 19.89 -8.07
CA ARG A 222 -21.05 20.10 -8.77
C ARG A 222 -20.05 18.97 -8.55
N PHE A 223 -19.10 18.83 -9.46
CA PHE A 223 -17.88 18.03 -9.27
C PHE A 223 -16.65 18.80 -9.76
N GLY A 224 -15.44 18.29 -9.49
CA GLY A 224 -14.18 18.91 -9.94
C GLY A 224 -13.88 20.25 -9.27
N HIS A 225 -14.49 20.51 -8.11
CA HIS A 225 -14.29 21.72 -7.32
C HIS A 225 -13.24 21.45 -6.23
N THR A 226 -12.73 22.53 -5.63
CA THR A 226 -11.85 22.45 -4.46
C THR A 226 -12.59 22.91 -3.21
N ALA A 227 -12.20 22.37 -2.06
CA ALA A 227 -12.66 22.88 -0.77
C ALA A 227 -11.50 23.03 0.20
N VAL A 228 -11.56 24.09 1.01
CA VAL A 228 -10.54 24.42 2.03
C VAL A 228 -11.21 24.87 3.31
N VAL A 229 -10.54 24.66 4.44
CA VAL A 229 -10.97 25.21 5.73
C VAL A 229 -10.31 26.56 5.93
N SER A 230 -11.11 27.55 6.29
CA SER A 230 -10.60 28.83 6.77
C SER A 230 -11.50 29.35 7.90
N ASN A 231 -10.89 29.75 9.01
CA ASN A 231 -11.61 30.25 10.19
C ASN A 231 -12.78 29.34 10.64
N GLY A 232 -12.52 28.03 10.73
CA GLY A 232 -13.50 27.02 11.13
C GLY A 232 -14.66 26.78 10.13
N SER A 233 -14.62 27.40 8.96
CA SER A 233 -15.65 27.26 7.91
C SER A 233 -15.07 26.57 6.68
N MET A 234 -15.92 25.80 5.98
CA MET A 234 -15.58 25.19 4.71
C MET A 234 -15.90 26.16 3.57
N TYR A 235 -14.91 26.45 2.74
CA TYR A 235 -15.06 27.23 1.52
C TYR A 235 -14.94 26.30 0.33
N ILE A 236 -15.87 26.38 -0.61
CA ILE A 236 -15.93 25.55 -1.81
C ILE A 236 -15.85 26.48 -3.00
N PHE A 237 -14.89 26.25 -3.89
CA PHE A 237 -14.65 27.11 -5.04
C PHE A 237 -14.76 26.36 -6.36
N GLY A 238 -15.53 26.94 -7.28
CA GLY A 238 -15.65 26.54 -8.66
C GLY A 238 -16.25 25.15 -8.87
N GLY A 239 -15.69 24.41 -9.83
CA GLY A 239 -16.19 23.12 -10.29
C GLY A 239 -17.05 23.22 -11.54
N PHE A 240 -17.77 22.14 -11.84
CA PHE A 240 -18.57 22.02 -13.04
C PHE A 240 -19.99 21.53 -12.72
N SER A 241 -20.98 22.20 -13.32
CA SER A 241 -22.39 21.82 -13.27
C SER A 241 -23.05 22.11 -14.62
N SER A 242 -22.56 21.44 -15.67
CA SER A 242 -22.83 21.75 -17.10
C SER A 242 -22.14 23.02 -17.61
N VAL A 243 -21.78 23.94 -16.72
CA VAL A 243 -20.91 25.09 -16.98
C VAL A 243 -19.77 25.13 -15.97
N LEU A 244 -18.66 25.76 -16.32
CA LEU A 244 -17.59 26.07 -15.36
C LEU A 244 -18.11 27.11 -14.37
N LEU A 245 -17.92 26.82 -13.09
CA LEU A 245 -18.35 27.65 -11.99
C LEU A 245 -17.16 28.47 -11.47
N ASN A 246 -17.44 29.69 -11.04
CA ASN A 246 -16.49 30.61 -10.40
C ASN A 246 -17.05 31.16 -9.07
N ASP A 247 -18.14 30.58 -8.57
CA ASP A 247 -18.75 30.94 -7.31
C ASP A 247 -17.98 30.35 -6.12
N ILE A 248 -18.24 30.94 -4.94
CA ILE A 248 -17.76 30.46 -3.66
C ILE A 248 -18.97 30.10 -2.82
N LEU A 249 -19.04 28.85 -2.36
CA LEU A 249 -19.99 28.44 -1.33
C LEU A 249 -19.27 28.40 0.01
N VAL A 250 -19.98 28.79 1.07
CA VAL A 250 -19.45 28.75 2.44
C VAL A 250 -20.39 27.93 3.30
N TYR A 251 -19.86 26.86 3.88
CA TYR A 251 -20.53 26.12 4.94
C TYR A 251 -19.94 26.52 6.29
N LYS A 252 -20.80 27.03 7.17
CA LYS A 252 -20.45 27.42 8.53
C LYS A 252 -21.03 26.39 9.50
N PRO A 253 -20.20 25.49 10.06
CA PRO A 253 -20.68 24.55 11.07
C PRO A 253 -21.06 25.28 12.37
N PRO A 254 -21.87 24.65 13.23
CA PRO A 254 -22.12 25.18 14.57
C PRO A 254 -20.81 25.32 15.37
N ASN A 255 -20.73 26.33 16.23
CA ASN A 255 -19.63 26.45 17.19
C ASN A 255 -19.95 25.62 18.45
N CYS A 256 -19.01 24.77 18.88
CA CYS A 256 -19.15 23.98 20.10
C CYS A 256 -19.43 24.85 21.34
N GLU A 257 -18.82 26.04 21.43
CA GLU A 257 -19.01 26.97 22.55
C GLU A 257 -20.45 27.51 22.67
N ALA A 258 -21.26 27.36 21.61
CA ALA A 258 -22.68 27.74 21.66
C ALA A 258 -23.52 26.77 22.50
N PHE A 259 -23.05 25.53 22.72
CA PHE A 259 -23.76 24.55 23.54
C PHE A 259 -23.45 24.76 25.02
N ARG A 260 -24.48 25.18 25.77
CA ARG A 260 -24.39 25.41 27.23
C ARG A 260 -24.79 24.22 28.08
N ASP A 261 -25.27 23.15 27.44
CA ASP A 261 -25.75 21.94 28.08
C ASP A 261 -24.89 20.74 27.67
N GLU A 262 -24.61 19.85 28.62
CA GLU A 262 -23.74 18.69 28.44
C GLU A 262 -24.29 17.71 27.40
N GLU A 263 -25.60 17.47 27.39
CA GLU A 263 -26.24 16.53 26.46
C GLU A 263 -26.31 17.12 25.05
N LEU A 264 -26.61 18.42 24.92
CA LEU A 264 -26.56 19.09 23.62
C LEU A 264 -25.13 19.10 23.04
N CYS A 265 -24.12 19.37 23.88
CA CYS A 265 -22.72 19.35 23.46
C CYS A 265 -22.29 17.96 22.95
N LYS A 266 -22.59 16.90 23.71
CA LYS A 266 -22.25 15.52 23.32
C LYS A 266 -23.01 15.05 22.08
N ASN A 267 -24.20 15.62 21.82
CA ASN A 267 -25.04 15.29 20.67
C ASN A 267 -24.92 16.30 19.52
N ALA A 268 -23.91 17.18 19.51
CA ALA A 268 -23.70 18.20 18.47
C ALA A 268 -23.48 17.66 17.04
N ARG A 269 -23.26 16.34 16.90
CA ARG A 269 -23.21 15.61 15.62
C ARG A 269 -24.56 15.67 14.87
N PRO A 270 -24.58 15.47 13.53
CA PRO A 270 -23.45 15.22 12.63
C PRO A 270 -22.74 16.48 12.15
N GLY A 271 -21.49 16.33 11.70
CA GLY A 271 -20.73 17.38 11.01
C GLY A 271 -19.76 18.19 11.87
N ILE A 272 -19.86 18.08 13.19
CA ILE A 272 -18.83 18.51 14.15
C ILE A 272 -18.79 17.54 15.32
N ARG A 273 -17.66 17.49 16.01
CA ARG A 273 -17.52 16.82 17.28
C ARG A 273 -17.13 17.82 18.37
N CYS A 274 -17.93 17.84 19.42
CA CYS A 274 -17.70 18.68 20.59
C CYS A 274 -17.47 17.83 21.83
N LEU A 275 -16.71 18.38 22.77
CA LEU A 275 -16.34 17.74 24.02
C LEU A 275 -16.85 18.59 25.18
N TRP A 276 -17.47 17.95 26.17
CA TRP A 276 -17.92 18.64 27.37
C TRP A 276 -16.82 18.65 28.42
N ASN A 277 -16.33 19.84 28.74
CA ASN A 277 -15.30 20.08 29.74
C ASN A 277 -15.91 20.67 31.01
N LYS A 278 -16.58 19.81 31.79
CA LYS A 278 -17.22 20.04 33.12
C LYS A 278 -18.24 21.18 33.22
N LYS A 279 -17.96 22.35 32.65
CA LYS A 279 -18.72 23.60 32.72
C LYS A 279 -18.98 24.23 31.34
N HIS A 280 -18.23 23.87 30.30
CA HIS A 280 -18.40 24.42 28.97
C HIS A 280 -18.13 23.37 27.89
N CYS A 281 -18.68 23.62 26.70
CA CYS A 281 -18.46 22.78 25.53
C CYS A 281 -17.30 23.34 24.71
N GLU A 282 -16.33 22.50 24.39
CA GLU A 282 -15.13 22.84 23.62
C GLU A 282 -15.04 21.99 22.34
N SER A 283 -14.21 22.43 21.40
CA SER A 283 -14.00 21.71 20.14
C SER A 283 -13.25 20.39 20.37
N TRP A 284 -13.41 19.45 19.43
CA TRP A 284 -12.62 18.21 19.39
C TRP A 284 -11.11 18.47 19.46
N GLU A 285 -10.63 19.50 18.77
CA GLU A 285 -9.23 19.86 18.69
C GLU A 285 -8.71 20.39 20.04
N SER A 286 -9.48 21.26 20.69
CA SER A 286 -9.11 21.84 22.00
C SER A 286 -9.09 20.80 23.12
N GLY A 287 -10.05 19.87 23.16
CA GLY A 287 -10.13 18.90 24.26
C GLY A 287 -9.08 17.77 24.18
N HIS A 288 -8.55 17.49 22.99
CA HIS A 288 -7.46 16.53 22.81
C HIS A 288 -6.10 17.07 23.27
N VAL A 289 -5.84 18.36 23.07
CA VAL A 289 -4.62 19.05 23.61
C VAL A 289 -4.56 18.96 25.13
N ASN A 290 -5.71 18.94 25.80
CA ASN A 290 -5.79 18.82 27.25
C ASN A 290 -5.72 17.36 27.76
N ASN A 291 -5.61 16.34 26.88
CA ASN A 291 -5.69 14.90 27.20
C ASN A 291 -7.00 14.47 27.90
N ILE A 292 -8.09 15.25 27.76
CA ILE A 292 -9.21 15.15 28.69
C ILE A 292 -10.17 13.99 28.42
N LEU A 293 -10.42 13.52 27.18
CA LEU A 293 -11.47 12.49 26.96
C LEU A 293 -11.25 11.57 25.75
N ARG A 294 -11.57 10.27 25.94
CA ARG A 294 -11.84 9.32 24.85
C ARG A 294 -13.29 9.49 24.37
N ALA A 295 -13.49 9.46 23.06
CA ALA A 295 -14.81 9.46 22.44
C ALA A 295 -15.69 8.30 22.98
N LYS A 296 -16.86 8.64 23.54
CA LYS A 296 -17.93 7.66 23.79
C LYS A 296 -18.78 7.55 22.54
N CYS A 297 -18.69 6.42 21.85
CA CYS A 297 -19.52 6.13 20.68
C CYS A 297 -20.75 5.31 21.10
N PRO A 298 -21.92 5.56 20.50
CA PRO A 298 -23.10 4.72 20.76
C PRO A 298 -22.78 3.25 20.45
N LYS A 299 -23.20 2.35 21.33
CA LYS A 299 -22.97 0.91 21.17
C LYS A 299 -23.72 0.44 19.91
N LYS A 300 -22.99 -0.08 18.92
CA LYS A 300 -23.56 -0.70 17.72
C LYS A 300 -24.35 -1.95 18.15
N THR A 301 -25.66 -2.01 17.88
CA THR A 301 -26.39 -3.29 17.82
C THR A 301 -25.90 -4.00 16.56
N VAL A 302 -25.14 -5.09 16.74
CA VAL A 302 -24.66 -5.88 15.61
C VAL A 302 -25.87 -6.58 15.00
N ASP A 303 -26.29 -6.14 13.81
CA ASP A 303 -27.29 -6.87 13.03
C ASP A 303 -26.66 -8.16 12.50
N MET A 304 -26.99 -9.26 13.16
CA MET A 304 -26.47 -10.60 12.92
C MET A 304 -26.83 -11.14 11.52
N GLN A 305 -27.78 -10.50 10.80
CA GLN A 305 -28.17 -10.89 9.44
C GLN A 305 -27.13 -10.49 8.37
N LYS A 306 -26.35 -9.43 8.58
CA LYS A 306 -25.30 -9.01 7.61
C LYS A 306 -24.09 -9.95 7.59
N ILE A 307 -23.78 -10.61 8.71
CA ILE A 307 -22.66 -11.56 8.81
C ILE A 307 -22.90 -12.80 7.91
N ILE A 308 -24.16 -13.20 7.74
CA ILE A 308 -24.53 -14.39 6.93
C ILE A 308 -24.37 -14.13 5.42
N THR A 309 -24.40 -12.86 4.98
CA THR A 309 -24.34 -12.55 3.54
C THR A 309 -22.91 -12.63 2.98
N VAL A 310 -21.89 -12.35 3.81
CA VAL A 310 -20.47 -12.44 3.41
C VAL A 310 -20.02 -13.89 3.22
N HIS A 311 -20.72 -14.87 3.80
CA HIS A 311 -20.36 -16.30 3.72
C HIS A 311 -21.06 -17.08 2.59
N LYS A 312 -21.99 -16.47 1.84
CA LYS A 312 -22.66 -17.17 0.73
C LYS A 312 -21.81 -17.34 -0.54
N SER A 313 -20.61 -16.74 -0.60
CA SER A 313 -19.71 -16.83 -1.76
C SER A 313 -18.68 -17.97 -1.68
N VAL A 314 -18.69 -18.78 -0.62
CA VAL A 314 -17.72 -19.85 -0.41
C VAL A 314 -18.47 -21.17 -0.26
N HIS A 315 -18.40 -22.00 -1.30
CA HIS A 315 -18.88 -23.38 -1.27
C HIS A 315 -17.93 -24.21 -0.39
N ILE A 316 -18.19 -24.26 0.91
CA ILE A 316 -17.59 -25.25 1.83
C ILE A 316 -18.72 -25.84 2.67
N GLU A 317 -19.44 -26.80 2.09
CA GLU A 317 -20.26 -27.74 2.84
C GLU A 317 -19.34 -28.81 3.42
N THR A 318 -18.84 -28.65 4.67
CA THR A 318 -18.45 -29.78 5.56
C THR A 318 -17.92 -29.41 6.96
N TYR A 319 -18.13 -28.21 7.52
CA TYR A 319 -17.70 -27.93 8.91
C TYR A 319 -18.67 -27.03 9.70
N GLN A 320 -19.96 -27.33 9.68
CA GLN A 320 -20.99 -26.47 10.31
C GLN A 320 -21.16 -26.61 11.83
N ASP A 321 -20.58 -27.60 12.51
CA ASP A 321 -20.92 -27.84 13.93
C ASP A 321 -19.87 -27.43 14.98
N GLN A 322 -18.60 -27.21 14.60
CA GLN A 322 -17.57 -26.76 15.56
C GLN A 322 -17.45 -25.23 15.71
N TYR A 323 -17.96 -24.44 14.76
CA TYR A 323 -17.85 -22.97 14.81
C TYR A 323 -18.96 -22.26 15.60
N ARG A 324 -20.09 -22.92 15.87
CA ARG A 324 -21.22 -22.33 16.61
C ARG A 324 -20.91 -21.98 18.07
N LYS A 325 -19.87 -22.57 18.68
CA LYS A 325 -19.56 -22.37 20.10
C LYS A 325 -18.52 -21.28 20.42
N ASN A 326 -17.86 -20.67 19.42
CA ASN A 326 -16.79 -19.68 19.66
C ASN A 326 -17.11 -18.23 19.26
N LEU A 327 -18.33 -17.94 18.78
CA LEU A 327 -18.73 -16.59 18.35
C LEU A 327 -19.34 -15.70 19.45
N SER A 328 -19.36 -16.15 20.70
CA SER A 328 -19.85 -15.34 21.84
C SER A 328 -18.78 -14.49 22.53
N LYS A 329 -17.56 -14.41 21.98
CA LYS A 329 -16.53 -13.47 22.42
C LYS A 329 -16.15 -12.53 21.29
N SER A 330 -16.74 -11.33 21.33
CA SER A 330 -16.23 -10.16 20.60
C SER A 330 -14.93 -9.72 21.24
N ASP A 331 -13.87 -10.50 21.06
CA ASP A 331 -12.52 -10.02 21.33
C ASP A 331 -12.12 -9.09 20.17
N SER A 332 -11.95 -7.81 20.48
CA SER A 332 -11.36 -6.84 19.57
C SER A 332 -10.03 -7.41 19.08
N VAL A 333 -9.89 -7.71 17.79
CA VAL A 333 -8.63 -8.18 17.22
C VAL A 333 -7.62 -7.04 17.30
N LYS A 334 -6.73 -7.09 18.29
CA LYS A 334 -5.76 -6.02 18.61
C LYS A 334 -4.48 -6.03 17.76
N ASN A 335 -4.27 -7.06 16.92
CA ASN A 335 -3.05 -7.23 16.12
C ASN A 335 -3.39 -7.63 14.67
N TYR A 336 -3.82 -6.66 13.86
CA TYR A 336 -4.05 -6.82 12.42
C TYR A 336 -2.75 -6.88 11.59
N THR A 337 -1.60 -6.55 12.19
CA THR A 337 -0.28 -6.52 11.53
C THR A 337 0.37 -7.89 11.30
N LYS A 338 -0.25 -9.00 11.75
CA LYS A 338 0.28 -10.37 11.61
C LYS A 338 -0.51 -11.27 10.65
N CYS A 339 -1.51 -10.74 9.95
CA CYS A 339 -2.25 -11.55 8.98
C CYS A 339 -1.38 -11.82 7.76
N HIS A 340 -1.15 -13.10 7.45
CA HIS A 340 -0.42 -13.49 6.24
C HIS A 340 -1.23 -13.08 5.01
N VAL A 341 -0.69 -12.12 4.26
CA VAL A 341 -1.25 -11.67 2.98
C VAL A 341 -0.95 -12.72 1.91
N ARG A 342 -1.95 -13.12 1.13
CA ARG A 342 -1.73 -14.04 -0.01
C ARG A 342 -1.26 -13.24 -1.23
N ASN A 343 -0.33 -13.80 -2.02
CA ASN A 343 0.16 -13.17 -3.25
C ASN A 343 -0.99 -12.81 -4.21
N GLU A 344 -2.03 -13.64 -4.28
CA GLU A 344 -3.26 -13.39 -5.06
C GLU A 344 -3.89 -12.03 -4.74
N GLN A 345 -3.95 -11.66 -3.46
CA GLN A 345 -4.55 -10.39 -3.01
C GLN A 345 -3.69 -9.17 -3.39
N ILE A 346 -2.39 -9.37 -3.61
CA ILE A 346 -1.47 -8.34 -4.05
C ILE A 346 -1.54 -8.23 -5.57
N CYS A 347 -1.33 -9.33 -6.29
CA CYS A 347 -1.25 -9.36 -7.74
C CYS A 347 -2.55 -8.87 -8.40
N ASN A 348 -3.72 -9.29 -7.89
CA ASN A 348 -5.01 -8.88 -8.43
C ASN A 348 -5.28 -7.37 -8.34
N LYS A 349 -4.50 -6.63 -7.53
CA LYS A 349 -4.60 -5.17 -7.43
C LYS A 349 -3.64 -4.43 -8.36
N LEU A 350 -2.73 -5.12 -9.03
CA LEU A 350 -1.77 -4.53 -9.96
C LEU A 350 -2.42 -4.42 -11.35
N THR A 351 -2.69 -3.18 -11.76
CA THR A 351 -3.57 -2.87 -12.90
C THR A 351 -2.85 -2.71 -14.23
N SER A 352 -1.51 -2.84 -14.25
CA SER A 352 -0.70 -2.72 -15.45
C SER A 352 0.37 -3.80 -15.50
N CYS A 353 0.79 -4.18 -16.71
CA CYS A 353 1.87 -5.13 -16.86
C CYS A 353 3.16 -4.64 -16.20
N LYS A 354 3.46 -3.34 -16.27
CA LYS A 354 4.68 -2.80 -15.66
C LYS A 354 4.63 -2.96 -14.14
N SER A 355 3.53 -2.56 -13.49
CA SER A 355 3.34 -2.78 -12.06
C SER A 355 3.40 -4.26 -11.69
N CYS A 356 2.75 -5.12 -12.47
CA CYS A 356 2.78 -6.58 -12.27
C CYS A 356 4.20 -7.15 -12.33
N SER A 357 5.01 -6.71 -13.32
CA SER A 357 6.38 -7.19 -13.52
C SER A 357 7.37 -6.77 -12.42
N LEU A 358 7.03 -5.77 -11.62
CA LEU A 358 7.85 -5.35 -10.48
C LEU A 358 7.67 -6.28 -9.26
N HIS A 359 6.60 -7.08 -9.23
CA HIS A 359 6.34 -8.02 -8.14
C HIS A 359 6.75 -9.44 -8.53
N LEU A 360 7.70 -10.02 -7.76
CA LEU A 360 8.31 -11.32 -8.07
C LEU A 360 7.30 -12.48 -8.15
N ASN A 361 6.23 -12.41 -7.36
CA ASN A 361 5.23 -13.47 -7.26
C ASN A 361 4.03 -13.27 -8.19
N CYS A 362 4.11 -12.33 -9.13
CA CYS A 362 3.02 -11.96 -10.02
C CYS A 362 3.41 -12.14 -11.50
N GLN A 363 2.44 -12.52 -12.32
CA GLN A 363 2.60 -12.64 -13.77
C GLN A 363 1.43 -11.96 -14.49
N TRP A 364 1.74 -11.23 -15.55
CA TRP A 364 0.74 -10.59 -16.39
C TRP A 364 0.15 -11.58 -17.41
N ASP A 365 -1.16 -11.79 -17.34
CA ASP A 365 -1.94 -12.50 -18.35
C ASP A 365 -2.37 -11.51 -19.44
N GLN A 366 -1.76 -11.61 -20.62
CA GLN A 366 -2.08 -10.76 -21.76
C GLN A 366 -3.47 -11.04 -22.36
N ARG A 367 -4.01 -12.26 -22.24
CA ARG A 367 -5.33 -12.60 -22.80
C ARG A 367 -6.43 -11.96 -21.98
N GLN A 368 -6.30 -12.02 -20.66
CA GLN A 368 -7.26 -11.44 -19.74
C GLN A 368 -6.98 -9.97 -19.45
N GLN A 369 -5.76 -9.48 -19.75
CA GLN A 369 -5.25 -8.15 -19.37
C GLN A 369 -5.22 -7.96 -17.85
N GLU A 370 -4.84 -9.00 -17.11
CA GLU A 370 -4.88 -9.02 -15.65
C GLU A 370 -3.55 -9.51 -15.06
N CYS A 371 -3.24 -9.08 -13.83
CA CYS A 371 -2.09 -9.56 -13.09
C CYS A 371 -2.52 -10.66 -12.12
N GLN A 372 -1.93 -11.85 -12.27
CA GLN A 372 -2.26 -13.03 -11.46
C GLN A 372 -1.07 -13.42 -10.59
N ALA A 373 -1.35 -14.01 -9.43
CA ALA A 373 -0.29 -14.62 -8.66
C ALA A 373 0.25 -15.84 -9.40
N LEU A 374 1.57 -15.99 -9.40
CA LEU A 374 2.21 -17.21 -9.85
C LEU A 374 1.63 -18.38 -9.04
N PRO A 375 1.24 -19.49 -9.69
CA PRO A 375 0.71 -20.65 -8.97
C PRO A 375 1.73 -21.10 -7.91
N ALA A 376 1.30 -21.22 -6.65
CA ALA A 376 2.11 -21.74 -5.56
C ALA A 376 2.68 -23.16 -5.84
N HIS A 377 2.18 -23.82 -6.89
CA HIS A 377 2.54 -25.17 -7.31
C HIS A 377 3.72 -25.27 -8.28
N LEU A 378 4.36 -24.16 -8.70
CA LEU A 378 5.56 -24.21 -9.55
C LEU A 378 6.74 -24.95 -8.88
N CYS A 379 6.84 -24.82 -7.56
CA CYS A 379 7.88 -25.44 -6.75
C CYS A 379 7.36 -26.56 -5.82
N GLY A 380 6.04 -26.71 -5.70
CA GLY A 380 5.40 -27.64 -4.77
C GLY A 380 5.43 -27.14 -3.31
N GLU A 381 4.70 -27.84 -2.44
CA GLU A 381 4.57 -27.47 -1.03
C GLU A 381 5.92 -27.50 -0.30
N GLY A 382 6.19 -26.48 0.52
CA GLY A 382 7.43 -26.35 1.29
C GLY A 382 8.63 -25.80 0.51
N TRP A 383 8.44 -25.30 -0.71
CA TRP A 383 9.46 -24.65 -1.52
C TRP A 383 9.09 -23.20 -1.86
N SER A 384 10.10 -22.33 -1.95
CA SER A 384 9.95 -20.91 -2.29
C SER A 384 10.49 -20.64 -3.69
N HIS A 385 9.71 -19.98 -4.54
CA HIS A 385 10.08 -19.67 -5.92
C HIS A 385 10.90 -18.39 -6.01
N ILE A 386 12.19 -18.50 -6.35
CA ILE A 386 13.12 -17.38 -6.46
C ILE A 386 13.79 -17.40 -7.85
N GLY A 387 13.43 -16.46 -8.71
CA GLY A 387 13.96 -16.41 -10.08
C GLY A 387 13.53 -17.62 -10.90
N ASP A 388 14.48 -18.37 -11.44
CA ASP A 388 14.26 -19.63 -12.15
C ASP A 388 14.49 -20.87 -11.26
N ALA A 389 14.66 -20.67 -9.95
CA ALA A 389 14.96 -21.70 -8.96
C ALA A 389 13.87 -21.81 -7.89
N CYS A 390 13.75 -22.99 -7.31
CA CYS A 390 12.94 -23.26 -6.13
C CYS A 390 13.87 -23.54 -4.97
N LEU A 391 13.83 -22.73 -3.90
CA LEU A 391 14.66 -22.88 -2.72
C LEU A 391 13.88 -23.40 -1.53
N ARG A 392 14.52 -24.24 -0.72
CA ARG A 392 13.95 -24.76 0.54
C ARG A 392 15.04 -24.85 1.60
N ILE A 393 14.74 -24.33 2.79
CA ILE A 393 15.62 -24.40 3.95
C ILE A 393 15.12 -25.49 4.89
N ASN A 394 16.03 -26.31 5.38
CA ASN A 394 15.78 -27.23 6.49
C ASN A 394 16.75 -26.92 7.64
N SER A 395 16.27 -27.01 8.88
CA SER A 395 17.06 -26.77 10.10
C SER A 395 17.65 -28.04 10.70
N SER A 396 17.57 -29.18 10.01
CA SER A 396 18.17 -30.44 10.46
C SER A 396 19.70 -30.34 10.50
N ARG A 397 20.28 -30.89 11.57
CA ARG A 397 21.73 -30.93 11.76
C ARG A 397 22.30 -32.15 11.03
N GLU A 398 23.04 -31.91 9.95
CA GLU A 398 23.49 -32.96 9.02
C GLU A 398 24.95 -32.75 8.58
N SER A 399 25.58 -33.82 8.10
CA SER A 399 26.85 -33.73 7.35
C SER A 399 26.60 -33.22 5.93
N TYR A 400 27.62 -32.76 5.22
CA TYR A 400 27.46 -32.26 3.86
C TYR A 400 26.89 -33.33 2.92
N ASP A 401 27.40 -34.56 2.99
CA ASP A 401 26.95 -35.66 2.15
C ASP A 401 25.50 -36.07 2.47
N ASN A 402 25.10 -36.04 3.75
CA ASN A 402 23.71 -36.26 4.16
C ASN A 402 22.79 -35.14 3.69
N ALA A 403 23.23 -33.88 3.80
CA ALA A 403 22.49 -32.72 3.31
C ALA A 403 22.30 -32.78 1.79
N LYS A 404 23.33 -33.19 1.05
CA LYS A 404 23.24 -33.45 -0.39
C LYS A 404 22.24 -34.55 -0.71
N LEU A 405 22.30 -35.68 -0.01
CA LEU A 405 21.35 -36.77 -0.18
C LEU A 405 19.92 -36.35 0.18
N TYR A 406 19.74 -35.53 1.22
CA TYR A 406 18.45 -34.98 1.60
C TYR A 406 17.84 -34.14 0.47
N CYS A 407 18.61 -33.21 -0.11
CA CYS A 407 18.13 -32.42 -1.24
C CYS A 407 17.83 -33.29 -2.46
N TYR A 408 18.66 -34.30 -2.72
CA TYR A 408 18.45 -35.27 -3.81
C TYR A 408 17.14 -36.04 -3.66
N ASN A 409 16.81 -36.48 -2.44
CA ASN A 409 15.53 -37.14 -2.13
C ASN A 409 14.32 -36.23 -2.36
N LEU A 410 14.51 -34.91 -2.36
CA LEU A 410 13.48 -33.93 -2.71
C LEU A 410 13.51 -33.51 -4.20
N SER A 411 14.20 -34.27 -5.05
CA SER A 411 14.41 -33.96 -6.47
C SER A 411 15.12 -32.63 -6.72
N GLY A 412 16.04 -32.26 -5.83
CA GLY A 412 16.88 -31.06 -5.93
C GLY A 412 18.34 -31.35 -5.58
N ASN A 413 19.15 -30.31 -5.52
CA ASN A 413 20.55 -30.34 -5.13
C ASN A 413 20.78 -29.36 -3.97
N LEU A 414 21.98 -29.33 -3.40
CA LEU A 414 22.36 -28.22 -2.53
C LEU A 414 22.43 -26.92 -3.34
N ALA A 415 21.95 -25.82 -2.76
CA ALA A 415 21.70 -24.60 -3.50
C ALA A 415 22.98 -23.92 -4.01
N SER A 416 22.93 -23.51 -5.28
CA SER A 416 23.93 -22.74 -6.00
C SER A 416 23.50 -21.28 -5.98
N LEU A 417 23.91 -20.53 -4.94
CA LEU A 417 23.45 -19.16 -4.68
C LEU A 417 24.15 -18.15 -5.60
N THR A 418 23.82 -18.23 -6.89
CA THR A 418 24.49 -17.51 -7.98
C THR A 418 23.90 -16.13 -8.25
N THR A 419 22.74 -15.80 -7.68
CA THR A 419 22.10 -14.48 -7.81
C THR A 419 21.95 -13.76 -6.48
N SER A 420 22.02 -12.42 -6.50
CA SER A 420 21.81 -11.61 -5.28
C SER A 420 20.43 -11.82 -4.65
N LYS A 421 19.41 -12.15 -5.45
CA LYS A 421 18.03 -12.40 -4.99
C LYS A 421 17.91 -13.69 -4.17
N GLU A 422 18.59 -14.76 -4.61
CA GLU A 422 18.65 -16.03 -3.86
C GLU A 422 19.36 -15.83 -2.53
N VAL A 423 20.46 -15.07 -2.53
CA VAL A 423 21.21 -14.75 -1.31
C VAL A 423 20.35 -13.95 -0.33
N GLU A 424 19.74 -12.85 -0.78
CA GLU A 424 18.87 -12.01 0.06
C GLU A 424 17.72 -12.83 0.69
N PHE A 425 17.03 -13.64 -0.11
CA PHE A 425 15.98 -14.54 0.37
C PHE A 425 16.48 -15.50 1.46
N VAL A 426 17.60 -16.21 1.21
CA VAL A 426 18.13 -17.18 2.17
C VAL A 426 18.52 -16.49 3.49
N LEU A 427 19.11 -15.30 3.43
CA LEU A 427 19.51 -14.54 4.62
C LEU A 427 18.31 -14.03 5.44
N ASP A 428 17.24 -13.61 4.78
CA ASP A 428 15.98 -13.21 5.43
C ASP A 428 15.22 -14.41 6.01
N GLU A 429 15.29 -15.56 5.36
CA GLU A 429 14.60 -16.76 5.83
C GLU A 429 15.32 -17.37 7.04
N ILE A 430 16.67 -17.37 7.04
CA ILE A 430 17.49 -17.73 8.21
C ILE A 430 17.19 -16.82 9.41
N GLN A 431 16.90 -15.53 9.17
CA GLN A 431 16.56 -14.57 10.24
C GLN A 431 15.31 -14.93 11.03
N LYS A 432 14.37 -15.67 10.43
CA LYS A 432 13.11 -16.08 11.09
C LYS A 432 13.34 -17.13 12.19
N TYR A 433 14.48 -17.81 12.18
CA TYR A 433 14.85 -18.81 13.19
C TYR A 433 15.48 -18.16 14.43
N THR A 434 14.76 -17.25 15.10
CA THR A 434 15.29 -16.47 16.24
C THR A 434 15.65 -17.29 17.49
N LEU A 435 15.13 -18.51 17.63
CA LEU A 435 15.40 -19.40 18.78
C LEU A 435 16.52 -20.42 18.51
N GLN A 436 16.90 -20.63 17.25
CA GLN A 436 17.93 -21.58 16.84
C GLN A 436 18.77 -20.92 15.74
N LYS A 437 20.00 -20.52 16.06
CA LYS A 437 20.93 -20.01 15.05
C LYS A 437 21.28 -21.15 14.09
N ILE A 438 20.77 -21.08 12.86
CA ILE A 438 21.12 -22.03 11.80
C ILE A 438 22.26 -21.46 10.97
N SER A 439 23.21 -22.33 10.61
CA SER A 439 24.38 -22.03 9.78
C SER A 439 24.43 -23.07 8.65
N PRO A 440 23.56 -22.92 7.64
CA PRO A 440 23.22 -24.03 6.76
C PRO A 440 24.30 -24.34 5.73
N TRP A 441 24.40 -25.62 5.35
CA TRP A 441 25.16 -26.04 4.18
C TRP A 441 24.60 -25.44 2.89
N VAL A 442 25.50 -25.02 2.00
CA VAL A 442 25.20 -24.58 0.63
C VAL A 442 26.00 -25.41 -0.37
N GLY A 443 25.63 -25.42 -1.65
CA GLY A 443 26.23 -26.29 -2.67
C GLY A 443 27.67 -25.93 -3.07
N LEU A 444 28.38 -25.12 -2.30
CA LEU A 444 29.72 -24.65 -2.62
C LEU A 444 30.80 -25.62 -2.10
N ARG A 445 31.63 -26.14 -3.00
CA ARG A 445 32.67 -27.14 -2.68
C ARG A 445 33.99 -26.84 -3.40
N LYS A 446 35.10 -27.18 -2.76
CA LYS A 446 36.45 -27.12 -3.34
C LYS A 446 36.59 -28.25 -4.37
N ILE A 447 36.73 -27.90 -5.64
CA ILE A 447 36.84 -28.83 -6.78
C ILE A 447 38.31 -29.21 -7.03
N ASN A 448 39.24 -28.27 -6.84
CA ASN A 448 40.69 -28.49 -6.97
C ASN A 448 41.44 -27.61 -5.95
N ILE A 449 42.77 -27.77 -5.84
CA ILE A 449 43.68 -27.12 -4.89
C ILE A 449 43.44 -25.60 -4.76
N SER A 450 43.02 -24.92 -5.83
CA SER A 450 42.80 -23.47 -5.88
C SER A 450 41.38 -23.00 -6.22
N TYR A 451 40.42 -23.91 -6.41
CA TYR A 451 39.13 -23.53 -7.00
C TYR A 451 37.92 -24.10 -6.28
N TRP A 452 36.97 -23.21 -5.98
CA TRP A 452 35.64 -23.53 -5.45
C TRP A 452 34.60 -23.41 -6.55
N GLY A 453 33.65 -24.33 -6.59
CA GLY A 453 32.53 -24.29 -7.51
C GLY A 453 31.26 -24.81 -6.87
N TRP A 454 30.15 -24.41 -7.46
CA TRP A 454 28.81 -24.77 -7.02
C TRP A 454 28.43 -26.19 -7.48
N ASP A 455 27.38 -26.76 -6.88
CA ASP A 455 26.93 -28.13 -7.18
C ASP A 455 26.35 -28.25 -8.59
N ASP A 456 25.88 -27.13 -9.17
CA ASP A 456 25.48 -26.99 -10.58
C ASP A 456 26.66 -26.87 -11.57
N MET A 457 27.90 -26.99 -11.07
CA MET A 457 29.17 -26.84 -11.80
C MET A 457 29.52 -25.40 -12.23
N SER A 458 28.76 -24.39 -11.81
CA SER A 458 29.07 -22.99 -12.09
C SER A 458 30.25 -22.46 -11.25
N PRO A 459 31.01 -21.48 -11.78
CA PRO A 459 32.13 -20.89 -11.07
C PRO A 459 31.71 -20.04 -9.87
N PHE A 460 32.42 -20.19 -8.76
CA PHE A 460 32.30 -19.24 -7.65
C PHE A 460 33.10 -17.97 -7.96
N THR A 461 32.40 -16.83 -8.05
CA THR A 461 32.99 -15.54 -8.47
C THR A 461 33.12 -14.52 -7.34
N ASN A 462 32.78 -14.89 -6.09
CA ASN A 462 32.83 -14.00 -4.91
C ASN A 462 32.02 -12.68 -5.05
N THR A 463 31.07 -12.64 -5.99
CA THR A 463 30.26 -11.45 -6.32
C THR A 463 28.97 -11.37 -5.52
N THR A 464 28.26 -12.50 -5.36
CA THR A 464 26.98 -12.58 -4.67
C THR A 464 27.10 -12.96 -3.19
N LEU A 465 28.09 -13.79 -2.87
CA LEU A 465 28.47 -14.18 -1.51
C LEU A 465 29.98 -14.05 -1.35
N GLN A 466 30.41 -13.61 -0.17
CA GLN A 466 31.81 -13.42 0.16
C GLN A 466 32.27 -14.38 1.26
N TRP A 467 33.51 -14.83 1.17
CA TRP A 467 34.18 -15.49 2.30
C TRP A 467 34.35 -14.52 3.46
N LEU A 468 34.20 -15.02 4.69
CA LEU A 468 34.52 -14.23 5.87
C LEU A 468 36.04 -13.96 5.98
N PRO A 469 36.47 -12.91 6.70
CA PRO A 469 37.89 -12.62 6.89
C PRO A 469 38.65 -13.85 7.43
N GLY A 470 39.68 -14.28 6.70
CA GLY A 470 40.47 -15.47 7.05
C GLY A 470 39.97 -16.79 6.44
N GLU A 471 38.92 -16.75 5.61
CA GLU A 471 38.37 -17.90 4.88
C GLU A 471 38.58 -17.74 3.35
N PRO A 472 38.59 -18.84 2.57
CA PRO A 472 38.49 -20.22 3.01
C PRO A 472 39.78 -20.68 3.70
N ASN A 473 39.65 -21.23 4.89
CA ASN A 473 40.76 -21.88 5.57
C ASN A 473 41.03 -23.28 4.96
N ASP A 474 42.17 -23.91 5.26
CA ASP A 474 42.44 -25.31 4.88
C ASP A 474 41.74 -26.32 5.80
N SER A 475 40.73 -25.87 6.57
CA SER A 475 40.00 -26.74 7.52
C SER A 475 38.92 -27.57 6.84
N GLY A 476 38.62 -27.37 5.54
CA GLY A 476 37.82 -28.34 4.80
C GLY A 476 37.44 -27.95 3.37
N PHE A 477 36.67 -28.84 2.73
CA PHE A 477 36.36 -28.77 1.30
C PHE A 477 34.91 -28.35 1.00
N CYS A 478 34.08 -28.13 2.03
CA CYS A 478 32.66 -27.82 1.88
C CYS A 478 32.33 -26.50 2.60
N ALA A 479 31.47 -25.68 1.98
CA ALA A 479 31.12 -24.36 2.49
C ALA A 479 29.72 -24.31 3.11
N TYR A 480 29.62 -23.53 4.20
CA TYR A 480 28.36 -23.24 4.87
C TYR A 480 28.22 -21.74 5.11
N LEU A 481 26.99 -21.27 5.31
CA LEU A 481 26.71 -19.88 5.62
C LEU A 481 26.87 -19.64 7.13
N GLU A 482 27.74 -18.70 7.50
CA GLU A 482 27.93 -18.25 8.88
C GLU A 482 27.40 -16.83 9.04
N ARG A 483 26.66 -16.60 10.13
CA ARG A 483 26.12 -15.28 10.45
C ARG A 483 26.88 -14.67 11.63
N ALA A 484 28.07 -14.13 11.35
CA ALA A 484 28.87 -13.36 12.30
C ALA A 484 28.97 -11.90 11.82
N GLU A 485 28.03 -11.05 12.24
CA GLU A 485 27.89 -9.60 11.95
C GLU A 485 27.75 -9.19 10.46
N VAL A 486 28.36 -9.94 9.54
CA VAL A 486 28.21 -9.91 8.08
C VAL A 486 27.91 -11.34 7.63
N ALA A 487 26.90 -11.53 6.79
CA ALA A 487 26.63 -12.85 6.23
C ALA A 487 27.77 -13.24 5.28
N GLY A 488 28.43 -14.37 5.55
CA GLY A 488 29.56 -14.82 4.74
C GLY A 488 29.78 -16.32 4.79
N LEU A 489 30.64 -16.78 3.88
CA LEU A 489 30.96 -18.20 3.73
C LEU A 489 32.12 -18.60 4.65
N LYS A 490 32.05 -19.82 5.17
CA LYS A 490 33.15 -20.49 5.89
C LYS A 490 33.35 -21.91 5.36
N ALA A 491 34.59 -22.38 5.40
CA ALA A 491 34.93 -23.74 5.01
C ALA A 491 34.99 -24.66 6.24
N ASN A 492 34.55 -25.91 6.07
CA ASN A 492 34.58 -26.94 7.12
C ASN A 492 34.72 -28.34 6.46
N PRO A 493 35.18 -29.40 7.17
CA PRO A 493 35.20 -30.74 6.61
C PRO A 493 33.80 -31.15 6.19
N CYS A 494 33.66 -31.79 5.04
CA CYS A 494 32.36 -32.28 4.56
C CYS A 494 31.73 -33.32 5.49
N THR A 495 32.56 -33.95 6.35
CA THR A 495 32.14 -34.88 7.41
C THR A 495 31.67 -34.18 8.70
N ALA A 496 31.91 -32.88 8.86
CA ALA A 496 31.43 -32.12 10.00
C ALA A 496 29.90 -31.94 9.92
N MET A 497 29.27 -31.72 11.07
CA MET A 497 27.83 -31.47 11.15
C MET A 497 27.59 -29.95 11.13
N ALA A 498 26.68 -29.47 10.28
CA ALA A 498 26.21 -28.09 10.30
C ALA A 498 24.72 -28.02 10.60
N ASP A 499 24.29 -26.90 11.19
CA ASP A 499 22.91 -26.68 11.60
C ASP A 499 22.12 -26.10 10.43
N GLY A 500 21.53 -26.99 9.64
CA GLY A 500 20.67 -26.69 8.51
C GLY A 500 21.31 -26.90 7.14
N LEU A 501 20.48 -26.80 6.11
CA LEU A 501 20.87 -26.92 4.71
C LEU A 501 19.90 -26.17 3.80
N VAL A 502 20.41 -25.71 2.65
CA VAL A 502 19.60 -25.06 1.60
C VAL A 502 19.56 -25.95 0.38
N CYS A 503 18.36 -26.40 0.02
CA CYS A 503 18.10 -27.15 -1.20
C CYS A 503 17.61 -26.24 -2.31
N GLU A 504 17.95 -26.59 -3.54
CA GLU A 504 17.52 -25.94 -4.77
C GLU A 504 17.01 -26.98 -5.76
N LYS A 505 15.96 -26.66 -6.50
CA LYS A 505 15.58 -27.41 -7.70
C LYS A 505 15.09 -26.48 -8.80
N PRO A 506 15.19 -26.87 -10.08
CA PRO A 506 14.60 -26.09 -11.15
C PRO A 506 13.07 -26.04 -11.00
N VAL A 507 12.49 -24.94 -11.43
CA VAL A 507 11.03 -24.83 -11.58
C VAL A 507 10.54 -25.93 -12.52
N GLY A 508 9.47 -26.65 -12.14
CA GLY A 508 8.96 -27.80 -12.89
C GLY A 508 8.75 -27.47 -14.39
N LYS A 509 9.21 -28.36 -15.29
CA LYS A 509 9.20 -28.12 -16.74
C LYS A 509 7.82 -27.69 -17.24
N LYS A 510 7.82 -26.49 -17.83
CA LYS A 510 6.80 -25.90 -18.71
C LYS A 510 6.15 -26.97 -19.59
N SER A 511 4.87 -27.28 -19.36
CA SER A 511 3.99 -27.50 -20.50
C SER A 511 3.76 -26.12 -21.13
N LEU A 512 4.46 -25.87 -22.23
CA LEU A 512 4.06 -24.98 -23.33
C LEU A 512 2.96 -23.95 -23.00
N ILE A 513 3.37 -22.83 -22.39
CA ILE A 513 2.74 -21.55 -22.71
C ILE A 513 3.85 -20.68 -23.30
N LEU A 514 3.70 -20.41 -24.59
CA LEU A 514 4.69 -19.79 -25.48
C LEU A 514 5.16 -18.40 -25.01
N GLY A 515 6.47 -18.19 -25.15
CA GLY A 515 7.11 -16.89 -25.33
C GLY A 515 7.53 -16.20 -24.03
N TYR A 516 8.85 -16.01 -23.85
CA TYR A 516 9.32 -14.96 -22.94
C TYR A 516 8.82 -13.62 -23.48
N ARG A 517 7.81 -13.06 -22.80
CA ARG A 517 7.28 -11.73 -23.09
C ARG A 517 7.71 -10.80 -21.95
N TYR A 518 8.29 -9.66 -22.30
CA TYR A 518 8.78 -8.67 -21.32
C TYR A 518 8.01 -7.36 -21.50
N CYS A 519 7.82 -6.64 -20.39
CA CYS A 519 7.10 -5.37 -20.38
C CYS A 519 8.05 -4.18 -20.42
N ARG A 520 7.91 -3.36 -21.46
CA ARG A 520 8.67 -2.13 -21.67
C ARG A 520 7.69 -0.98 -21.90
N ASP A 521 7.86 0.10 -21.15
CA ASP A 521 7.03 1.32 -21.24
C ASP A 521 5.51 1.05 -21.20
N GLY A 522 5.08 0.15 -20.30
CA GLY A 522 3.66 -0.22 -20.15
C GLY A 522 3.10 -1.16 -21.22
N LYS A 523 3.91 -1.59 -22.21
CA LYS A 523 3.50 -2.49 -23.30
C LYS A 523 4.18 -3.86 -23.21
N VAL A 524 3.46 -4.91 -23.62
CA VAL A 524 3.96 -6.30 -23.66
C VAL A 524 4.64 -6.56 -25.00
N PHE A 525 5.91 -6.95 -24.99
CA PHE A 525 6.67 -7.38 -26.17
C PHE A 525 6.93 -8.88 -26.11
N GLY A 526 6.81 -9.60 -27.24
CA GLY A 526 7.10 -11.03 -27.30
C GLY A 526 8.10 -11.39 -28.39
N PHE A 527 9.01 -12.31 -28.09
CA PHE A 527 9.79 -13.01 -29.11
C PHE A 527 9.03 -14.27 -29.55
N SER A 528 8.69 -14.34 -30.82
CA SER A 528 8.30 -15.59 -31.48
C SER A 528 9.57 -16.23 -32.01
N PHE A 529 10.07 -17.27 -31.35
CA PHE A 529 10.97 -18.21 -32.03
C PHE A 529 10.08 -19.06 -32.94
N GLY A 530 10.24 -18.86 -34.25
CA GLY A 530 9.57 -19.65 -35.29
C GLY A 530 10.17 -21.03 -35.44
#